data_AF-A0A928RQ28-F1
#
_entry.id   AF-A0A928RQ28-F1
#
_cell.length_a   1.000
_cell.length_b   1.000
_cell.length_c   1.000
_cell.angle_alpha   90.00
_cell.angle_beta   90.00
_cell.angle_gamma   90.00
#
_symmetry.space_group_name_H-M   'P 1'
#
loop_
_entity.id
_entity.type
_entity.pdbx_description
1 polymer ?
#
loop_
_entity_poly.entity_id
_entity_poly.type
_entity_poly.pdbx_seq_one_letter_code
_entity_poly.pdbx_strand_id
1 'polypeptide(L)'
;MSKGRKIYLSIIYVLMFLLIAASFFFYVYNKLPLSWGINPAYFSYGCVAGAFLLSLLALQKKARNIFVALGLACTCVADFFLILSPALGLIIKNSQLIGVCVFCGVQAIFFVYTLILNKGIGTKVFNMALRVALCLIAYFVLPKYFTIGTLEMISLMYILNSFATLLMLLIYIKKEWLLFLGFLLFFVCDIFIGLASGGAAILGITGPFLDFILKYNIGMYCYIPGLFLIASSAVWTKKE
;
A
#
# COMPACT_ATOMS: atom_id res chain seq x y z
N MET A 1 16.34 -8.30 26.01
CA MET A 1 16.40 -8.72 24.59
C MET A 1 17.77 -9.33 24.33
N SER A 2 17.87 -10.55 23.77
CA SER A 2 19.16 -11.24 23.59
C SER A 2 20.07 -10.52 22.59
N LYS A 3 21.40 -10.68 22.74
CA LYS A 3 22.41 -10.07 21.86
C LYS A 3 22.22 -10.48 20.39
N GLY A 4 21.91 -11.75 20.13
CA GLY A 4 21.61 -12.26 18.77
C GLY A 4 20.38 -11.61 18.14
N ARG A 5 19.30 -11.38 18.91
CA ARG A 5 18.11 -10.68 18.40
C ARG A 5 18.39 -9.21 18.08
N LYS A 6 19.24 -8.53 18.85
CA LYS A 6 19.67 -7.15 18.54
C LYS A 6 20.39 -7.07 17.19
N ILE A 7 21.36 -7.95 16.97
CA ILE A 7 22.14 -8.01 15.72
C ILE A 7 21.23 -8.30 14.51
N TYR A 8 20.35 -9.29 14.64
CA TYR A 8 19.39 -9.63 13.60
C TYR A 8 18.49 -8.46 13.21
N LEU A 9 17.97 -7.72 14.21
CA LEU A 9 17.18 -6.52 13.97
C LEU A 9 17.99 -5.43 13.26
N SER A 10 19.23 -5.18 13.71
CA SER A 10 20.16 -4.23 13.08
C SER A 10 20.40 -4.54 11.61
N ILE A 11 20.60 -5.82 11.25
CA ILE A 11 20.77 -6.25 9.85
C ILE A 11 19.53 -5.91 9.03
N ILE A 12 18.33 -6.22 9.54
CA ILE A 12 17.07 -5.87 8.85
C ILE A 12 16.96 -4.36 8.63
N TYR A 13 17.28 -3.53 9.63
CA TYR A 13 17.25 -2.08 9.45
C TYR A 13 18.21 -1.57 8.40
N VAL A 14 19.44 -2.11 8.37
CA VAL A 14 20.43 -1.72 7.36
C VAL A 14 19.92 -2.10 5.98
N LEU A 15 19.39 -3.31 5.80
CA LEU A 15 18.80 -3.74 4.52
C LEU A 15 17.61 -2.85 4.12
N MET A 16 16.73 -2.51 5.05
CA MET A 16 15.60 -1.61 4.81
C MET A 16 16.04 -0.21 4.43
N PHE A 17 17.01 0.36 5.16
CA PHE A 17 17.56 1.67 4.86
C PHE A 17 18.21 1.69 3.49
N LEU A 18 19.01 0.68 3.15
CA LEU A 18 19.63 0.55 1.85
C LEU A 18 18.61 0.43 0.72
N LEU A 19 17.50 -0.30 0.92
CA LEU A 19 16.45 -0.43 -0.08
C LEU A 19 15.62 0.85 -0.26
N ILE A 20 15.25 1.52 0.84
CA ILE A 20 14.58 2.84 0.77
C ILE A 20 15.50 3.85 0.09
N ALA A 21 16.76 3.93 0.51
CA ALA A 21 17.76 4.80 -0.10
C ALA A 21 17.93 4.46 -1.58
N ALA A 22 18.16 3.20 -1.93
CA ALA A 22 18.27 2.76 -3.33
C ALA A 22 17.04 3.16 -4.14
N SER A 23 15.82 3.06 -3.59
CA SER A 23 14.61 3.50 -4.29
C SER A 23 14.54 5.01 -4.49
N PHE A 24 14.94 5.78 -3.48
CA PHE A 24 14.96 7.23 -3.57
C PHE A 24 16.03 7.71 -4.56
N PHE A 25 17.25 7.16 -4.46
CA PHE A 25 18.35 7.43 -5.36
C PHE A 25 18.01 6.98 -6.79
N PHE A 26 17.43 5.80 -7.00
CA PHE A 26 17.05 5.35 -8.33
C PHE A 26 16.02 6.30 -8.98
N TYR A 27 14.97 6.73 -8.29
CA TYR A 27 13.97 7.65 -8.86
C TYR A 27 14.46 9.10 -9.03
N VAL A 28 15.34 9.58 -8.15
CA VAL A 28 15.95 10.92 -8.27
C VAL A 28 17.01 10.94 -9.38
N TYR A 29 17.82 9.88 -9.49
CA TYR A 29 18.92 9.79 -10.45
C TYR A 29 18.52 9.20 -11.81
N ASN A 30 17.34 8.58 -11.98
CA ASN A 30 16.80 8.31 -13.33
C ASN A 30 16.42 9.60 -14.09
N LYS A 31 16.40 10.75 -13.41
CA LYS A 31 16.36 12.07 -14.06
C LYS A 31 17.76 12.61 -14.41
N LEU A 32 18.82 11.94 -13.97
CA LEU A 32 20.19 12.18 -14.40
C LEU A 32 20.50 11.22 -15.55
N PRO A 33 21.33 11.61 -16.53
CA PRO A 33 21.61 10.83 -17.74
C PRO A 33 22.56 9.65 -17.46
N LEU A 34 22.31 8.90 -16.39
CA LEU A 34 23.03 7.69 -16.07
C LEU A 34 22.35 6.54 -16.83
N SER A 35 23.03 6.07 -17.87
CA SER A 35 22.64 5.05 -18.85
C SER A 35 22.43 3.64 -18.27
N TRP A 36 21.94 3.50 -17.04
CA TRP A 36 21.97 2.25 -16.29
C TRP A 36 21.06 1.15 -16.87
N GLY A 37 20.24 1.44 -17.89
CA GLY A 37 19.47 0.42 -18.65
C GLY A 37 18.42 -0.36 -17.84
N ILE A 38 18.33 -0.14 -16.53
CA ILE A 38 17.38 -0.81 -15.64
C ILE A 38 16.01 -0.13 -15.78
N ASN A 39 15.01 -0.91 -16.18
CA ASN A 39 13.63 -0.45 -16.25
C ASN A 39 13.11 -0.12 -14.82
N PRO A 40 12.55 1.08 -14.58
CA PRO A 40 12.00 1.46 -13.29
C PRO A 40 10.96 0.50 -12.71
N ALA A 41 10.16 -0.13 -13.57
CA ALA A 41 9.15 -1.10 -13.17
C ALA A 41 9.78 -2.33 -12.49
N TYR A 42 10.92 -2.82 -13.01
CA TYR A 42 11.62 -3.98 -12.45
C TYR A 42 12.22 -3.64 -11.08
N PHE A 43 12.79 -2.44 -10.96
CA PHE A 43 13.34 -1.97 -9.70
C PHE A 43 12.26 -1.79 -8.63
N SER A 44 11.13 -1.15 -8.99
CA SER A 44 9.97 -0.99 -8.11
C SER A 44 9.46 -2.34 -7.61
N TYR A 45 9.23 -3.29 -8.53
CA TYR A 45 8.77 -4.62 -8.19
C TYR A 45 9.76 -5.37 -7.29
N GLY A 46 11.06 -5.24 -7.55
CA GLY A 46 12.12 -5.80 -6.70
C GLY A 46 12.09 -5.26 -5.26
N CYS A 47 11.80 -3.96 -5.09
CA CYS A 47 11.65 -3.37 -3.75
C CYS A 47 10.44 -3.93 -3.00
N VAL A 48 9.32 -4.13 -3.69
CA VAL A 48 8.09 -4.71 -3.11
C VAL A 48 8.32 -6.15 -2.69
N ALA A 49 8.93 -6.96 -3.57
CA ALA A 49 9.35 -8.33 -3.25
C ALA A 49 10.33 -8.35 -2.06
N GLY A 50 11.26 -7.39 -1.99
CA GLY A 50 12.15 -7.21 -0.85
C GLY A 50 11.40 -6.93 0.46
N ALA A 51 10.40 -6.03 0.45
CA ALA A 51 9.57 -5.76 1.62
C ALA A 51 8.81 -7.01 2.09
N PHE A 52 8.27 -7.80 1.15
CA PHE A 52 7.64 -9.08 1.47
C PHE A 52 8.64 -10.08 2.08
N LEU A 53 9.81 -10.29 1.47
CA LEU A 53 10.84 -11.20 2.00
C LEU A 53 11.29 -10.79 3.41
N LEU A 54 11.47 -9.48 3.67
CA LEU A 54 11.78 -8.99 5.00
C LEU A 54 10.68 -9.30 6.02
N SER A 55 9.41 -9.19 5.62
CA SER A 55 8.29 -9.56 6.48
C SER A 55 8.26 -11.06 6.81
N LEU A 56 8.65 -11.92 5.84
CA LEU A 56 8.78 -13.36 6.05
C LEU A 56 9.91 -13.70 7.02
N LEU A 57 11.05 -13.02 6.90
CA LEU A 57 12.15 -13.19 7.86
C LEU A 57 11.67 -12.85 9.28
N ALA A 58 10.83 -11.81 9.42
CA ALA A 58 10.24 -11.39 10.68
C ALA A 58 9.02 -12.20 11.15
N LEU A 59 8.65 -13.27 10.43
CA LEU A 59 7.46 -14.06 10.72
C LEU A 59 7.62 -14.79 12.05
N GLN A 60 6.95 -14.27 13.07
CA GLN A 60 6.72 -14.96 14.34
C GLN A 60 5.29 -15.49 14.32
N LYS A 61 4.97 -16.52 15.11
CA LYS A 61 3.61 -17.07 15.29
C LYS A 61 2.65 -16.10 16.02
N LYS A 62 2.69 -14.81 15.67
CA LYS A 62 1.78 -13.76 16.14
C LYS A 62 0.84 -13.41 14.99
N ALA A 63 -0.45 -13.30 15.28
CA ALA A 63 -1.47 -12.98 14.28
C ALA A 63 -1.07 -11.77 13.42
N ARG A 64 -0.65 -10.66 14.03
CA ARG A 64 -0.16 -9.46 13.33
C ARG A 64 0.86 -9.77 12.24
N ASN A 65 1.89 -10.55 12.55
CA ASN A 65 2.98 -10.82 11.60
C ASN A 65 2.48 -11.65 10.41
N ILE A 66 1.51 -12.55 10.64
CA ILE A 66 0.87 -13.34 9.58
C ILE A 66 0.04 -12.42 8.67
N PHE A 67 -0.80 -11.53 9.23
CA PHE A 67 -1.60 -10.58 8.42
C PHE A 67 -0.71 -9.63 7.62
N VAL A 68 0.39 -9.13 8.19
CA VAL A 68 1.36 -8.29 7.49
C VAL A 68 2.02 -9.05 6.33
N ALA A 69 2.49 -10.28 6.56
CA ALA A 69 3.13 -11.08 5.53
C ALA A 69 2.16 -11.45 4.40
N LEU A 70 0.92 -11.84 4.73
CA LEU A 70 -0.13 -12.12 3.74
C LEU A 70 -0.50 -10.86 2.94
N GLY A 71 -0.64 -9.72 3.62
CA GLY A 71 -0.92 -8.44 2.97
C GLY A 71 0.17 -8.08 1.96
N LEU A 72 1.43 -8.16 2.35
CA LEU A 72 2.58 -7.89 1.47
C LEU A 72 2.71 -8.91 0.34
N ALA A 73 2.39 -10.19 0.57
CA ALA A 73 2.34 -11.19 -0.50
C ALA A 73 1.29 -10.83 -1.56
N CYS A 74 0.08 -10.45 -1.12
CA CYS A 74 -0.96 -9.99 -2.02
C CYS A 74 -0.56 -8.69 -2.74
N THR A 75 0.15 -7.77 -2.08
CA THR A 75 0.71 -6.58 -2.75
C THR A 75 1.72 -6.94 -3.84
N CYS A 76 2.62 -7.91 -3.61
CA CYS A 76 3.50 -8.41 -4.67
C CYS A 76 2.71 -8.94 -5.87
N VAL A 77 1.65 -9.70 -5.63
CA VAL A 77 0.79 -10.22 -6.69
C VAL A 77 0.06 -9.10 -7.42
N ALA A 78 -0.48 -8.11 -6.71
CA ALA A 78 -1.13 -6.96 -7.32
C ALA A 78 -0.16 -6.19 -8.22
N ASP A 79 1.05 -5.91 -7.73
CA ASP A 79 2.09 -5.20 -8.47
C ASP A 79 2.61 -5.97 -9.68
N PHE A 80 2.54 -7.30 -9.66
CA PHE A 80 2.83 -8.08 -10.85
C PHE A 80 1.89 -7.67 -11.99
N PHE A 81 0.59 -7.57 -11.73
CA PHE A 81 -0.40 -7.22 -12.76
C PHE A 81 -0.41 -5.72 -13.09
N LEU A 82 -0.13 -4.85 -12.12
CA LEU A 82 -0.21 -3.40 -12.29
C LEU A 82 1.07 -2.78 -12.83
N ILE A 83 2.22 -3.32 -12.47
CA ILE A 83 3.53 -2.71 -12.75
C ILE A 83 4.37 -3.62 -13.66
N LEU A 84 4.55 -4.89 -13.28
CA LEU A 84 5.54 -5.75 -13.95
C LEU A 84 5.04 -6.28 -15.30
N SER A 85 3.81 -6.79 -15.37
CA SER A 85 3.29 -7.40 -16.58
C SER A 85 3.18 -6.41 -17.76
N PRO A 86 2.72 -5.15 -17.58
CA PRO A 86 2.76 -4.16 -18.65
C PRO A 86 4.20 -3.83 -19.09
N ALA A 87 5.12 -3.72 -18.14
CA ALA A 87 6.54 -3.42 -18.43
C ALA A 87 7.25 -4.55 -19.21
N LEU A 88 6.82 -5.80 -19.01
CA LEU A 88 7.29 -6.96 -19.76
C LEU A 88 6.60 -7.12 -21.13
N GLY A 89 5.64 -6.26 -21.47
CA GLY A 89 4.83 -6.40 -22.70
C GLY A 89 3.90 -7.62 -22.69
N LEU A 90 3.60 -8.18 -21.51
CA LEU A 90 2.71 -9.33 -21.38
C LEU A 90 1.26 -8.86 -21.57
N ILE A 91 0.61 -9.34 -22.64
CA ILE A 91 -0.78 -9.03 -22.94
C ILE A 91 -1.69 -9.92 -22.07
N ILE A 92 -1.95 -9.47 -20.85
CA ILE A 92 -2.94 -10.06 -19.95
C ILE A 92 -4.21 -9.23 -20.05
N LYS A 93 -5.29 -9.82 -20.58
CA LYS A 93 -6.60 -9.15 -20.63
C LYS A 93 -7.01 -8.72 -19.22
N ASN A 94 -7.41 -7.46 -19.07
CA ASN A 94 -7.87 -6.88 -17.80
C ASN A 94 -6.83 -6.92 -16.66
N SER A 95 -5.52 -6.90 -16.96
CA SER A 95 -4.45 -6.92 -15.94
C SER A 95 -4.65 -5.89 -14.82
N GLN A 96 -5.01 -4.66 -15.17
CA GLN A 96 -5.24 -3.59 -14.21
C GLN A 96 -6.38 -3.91 -13.24
N LEU A 97 -7.51 -4.39 -13.77
CA LEU A 97 -8.66 -4.80 -12.97
C LEU A 97 -8.30 -5.96 -12.02
N ILE A 98 -7.56 -6.95 -12.51
CA ILE A 98 -7.09 -8.08 -11.69
C ILE A 98 -6.22 -7.56 -10.54
N GLY A 99 -5.26 -6.67 -10.83
CA GLY A 99 -4.39 -6.08 -9.83
C GLY A 99 -5.15 -5.33 -8.74
N VAL A 100 -6.12 -4.47 -9.12
CA VAL A 100 -6.95 -3.74 -8.16
C VAL A 100 -7.84 -4.69 -7.33
N CYS A 101 -8.36 -5.76 -7.93
CA CYS A 101 -9.10 -6.79 -7.19
C CYS A 101 -8.22 -7.51 -6.16
N VAL A 102 -6.94 -7.80 -6.49
CA VAL A 102 -5.98 -8.35 -5.52
C VAL A 102 -5.71 -7.35 -4.40
N PHE A 103 -5.62 -6.04 -4.69
CA PHE A 103 -5.52 -5.00 -3.65
C PHE A 103 -6.76 -4.91 -2.76
N CYS A 104 -7.96 -5.18 -3.27
CA CYS A 104 -9.15 -5.35 -2.43
C CYS A 104 -8.98 -6.51 -1.44
N GLY A 105 -8.33 -7.60 -1.87
CA GLY A 105 -7.93 -8.72 -1.01
C GLY A 105 -6.97 -8.29 0.11
N VAL A 106 -6.00 -7.41 -0.18
CA VAL A 106 -5.13 -6.79 0.84
C VAL A 106 -5.98 -6.06 1.88
N GLN A 107 -6.95 -5.25 1.46
CA GLN A 107 -7.85 -4.56 2.40
C GLN A 107 -8.70 -5.52 3.22
N ALA A 108 -9.15 -6.64 2.66
CA ALA A 108 -9.87 -7.66 3.41
C ALA A 108 -9.00 -8.29 4.51
N ILE A 109 -7.73 -8.59 4.22
CA ILE A 109 -6.75 -9.10 5.20
C ILE A 109 -6.60 -8.11 6.37
N PHE A 110 -6.41 -6.82 6.07
CA PHE A 110 -6.24 -5.80 7.11
C PHE A 110 -7.54 -5.42 7.81
N PHE A 111 -8.70 -5.56 7.16
CA PHE A 111 -9.99 -5.49 7.82
C PHE A 111 -10.11 -6.53 8.92
N VAL A 112 -9.85 -7.82 8.61
CA VAL A 112 -9.89 -8.89 9.62
C VAL A 112 -8.89 -8.61 10.74
N TYR A 113 -7.69 -8.12 10.41
CA TYR A 113 -6.72 -7.70 11.43
C TYR A 113 -7.27 -6.59 12.35
N THR A 114 -7.88 -5.54 11.80
CA THR A 114 -8.49 -4.47 12.62
C THR A 114 -9.65 -4.99 13.48
N LEU A 115 -10.41 -6.01 13.05
CA LEU A 115 -11.42 -6.64 13.90
C LEU A 115 -10.79 -7.40 15.08
N ILE A 116 -9.63 -8.02 14.89
CA ILE A 116 -8.89 -8.72 15.96
C ILE A 116 -8.33 -7.72 16.99
N LEU A 117 -7.87 -6.55 16.54
CA LEU A 117 -7.42 -5.48 17.43
C LEU A 117 -8.54 -4.93 18.33
N ASN A 118 -9.76 -4.89 17.79
CA ASN A 118 -10.95 -4.43 18.50
C ASN A 118 -11.42 -5.47 19.52
N LYS A 119 -11.35 -5.15 20.82
CA LYS A 119 -11.86 -6.03 21.87
C LYS A 119 -13.38 -5.92 22.09
N GLY A 120 -13.96 -4.74 21.86
CA GLY A 120 -15.38 -4.49 22.04
C GLY A 120 -16.22 -4.92 20.84
N ILE A 121 -17.38 -5.54 21.08
CA ILE A 121 -18.34 -5.89 20.02
C ILE A 121 -18.80 -4.63 19.26
N GLY A 122 -19.04 -3.53 19.99
CA GLY A 122 -19.50 -2.27 19.40
C GLY A 122 -18.50 -1.66 18.41
N THR A 123 -17.20 -1.68 18.70
CA THR A 123 -16.19 -1.15 17.77
C THR A 123 -16.00 -2.06 16.55
N LYS A 124 -16.20 -3.38 16.68
CA LYS A 124 -16.22 -4.31 15.53
C LYS A 124 -17.40 -4.02 14.61
N VAL A 125 -18.60 -3.88 15.18
CA VAL A 125 -19.82 -3.57 14.43
C VAL A 125 -19.69 -2.21 13.75
N PHE A 126 -19.18 -1.19 14.46
CA PHE A 126 -18.95 0.14 13.89
C PHE A 126 -17.95 0.09 12.72
N ASN A 127 -16.81 -0.59 12.87
CA ASN A 127 -15.81 -0.74 11.79
C ASN A 127 -16.43 -1.39 10.54
N MET A 128 -17.22 -2.46 10.73
CA MET A 128 -17.92 -3.13 9.63
C MET A 128 -18.97 -2.22 8.98
N ALA A 129 -19.82 -1.58 9.79
CA ALA A 129 -20.88 -0.69 9.31
C ALA A 129 -20.30 0.50 8.55
N LEU A 130 -19.20 1.10 9.03
CA LEU A 130 -18.50 2.19 8.35
C LEU A 130 -18.03 1.78 6.96
N ARG A 131 -17.38 0.62 6.83
CA ARG A 131 -16.89 0.11 5.53
C ARG A 131 -18.03 -0.17 4.57
N VAL A 132 -19.08 -0.84 5.04
CA VAL A 132 -20.28 -1.11 4.24
C VAL A 132 -20.92 0.19 3.80
N ALA A 133 -21.10 1.16 4.70
CA ALA A 133 -21.68 2.47 4.36
C ALA A 133 -20.84 3.21 3.31
N LEU A 134 -19.52 3.25 3.45
CA LEU A 134 -18.63 3.87 2.45
C LEU A 134 -18.73 3.18 1.08
N CYS A 135 -18.76 1.84 1.04
CA CYS A 135 -18.97 1.09 -0.19
C CYS A 135 -20.33 1.34 -0.83
N LEU A 136 -21.40 1.39 -0.03
CA LEU A 136 -22.75 1.67 -0.52
C LEU A 136 -22.86 3.10 -1.07
N ILE A 137 -22.24 4.08 -0.40
CA ILE A 137 -22.16 5.45 -0.90
C ILE A 137 -21.41 5.48 -2.23
N ALA A 138 -20.26 4.82 -2.33
CA ALA A 138 -19.51 4.77 -3.58
C ALA A 138 -20.31 4.14 -4.72
N TYR A 139 -21.00 3.03 -4.45
CA TYR A 139 -21.73 2.28 -5.48
C TYR A 139 -23.05 2.93 -5.91
N PHE A 140 -23.84 3.47 -4.97
CA PHE A 140 -25.19 3.98 -5.28
C PHE A 140 -25.28 5.49 -5.45
N VAL A 141 -24.38 6.26 -4.84
CA VAL A 141 -24.47 7.72 -4.84
C VAL A 141 -23.59 8.30 -5.94
N LEU A 142 -22.33 7.90 -6.05
CA LEU A 142 -21.40 8.55 -6.98
C LEU A 142 -21.74 8.36 -8.48
N PRO A 143 -22.25 7.21 -8.95
CA PRO A 143 -22.65 7.06 -10.34
C PRO A 143 -23.80 7.98 -10.77
N LYS A 144 -24.54 8.57 -9.82
CA LYS A 144 -25.57 9.57 -10.14
C LYS A 144 -24.98 10.92 -10.56
N TYR A 145 -23.72 11.18 -10.24
CA TYR A 145 -23.04 12.45 -10.49
C TYR A 145 -21.90 12.33 -11.50
N PHE A 146 -21.29 11.15 -11.62
CA PHE A 146 -20.13 10.92 -12.49
C PHE A 146 -20.28 9.62 -13.28
N THR A 147 -19.83 9.62 -14.53
CA THR A 147 -19.68 8.40 -15.32
C THR A 147 -18.42 7.67 -14.86
N ILE A 148 -18.61 6.60 -14.07
CA ILE A 148 -17.52 5.84 -13.45
C ILE A 148 -17.53 4.42 -14.03
N GLY A 149 -16.41 3.99 -14.62
CA GLY A 149 -16.23 2.63 -15.11
C GLY A 149 -16.01 1.61 -13.98
N THR A 150 -15.99 0.33 -14.34
CA THR A 150 -15.83 -0.76 -13.36
C THR A 150 -14.49 -0.67 -12.60
N LEU A 151 -13.41 -0.33 -13.30
CA LEU A 151 -12.08 -0.22 -12.70
C LEU A 151 -12.01 0.91 -11.68
N GLU A 152 -12.54 2.08 -12.04
CA GLU A 152 -12.57 3.28 -11.21
C GLU A 152 -13.45 3.06 -9.99
N MET A 153 -14.60 2.39 -10.15
CA MET A 153 -15.50 2.06 -9.05
C MET A 153 -14.82 1.14 -8.02
N ILE A 154 -14.18 0.05 -8.48
CA ILE A 154 -13.50 -0.88 -7.58
C ILE A 154 -12.29 -0.19 -6.92
N SER A 155 -11.53 0.61 -7.65
CA SER A 155 -10.41 1.40 -7.10
C SER A 155 -10.89 2.35 -6.01
N LEU A 156 -12.05 2.99 -6.20
CA LEU A 156 -12.61 3.88 -5.21
C LEU A 156 -13.10 3.13 -3.96
N MET A 157 -13.77 2.00 -4.13
CA MET A 157 -14.16 1.13 -3.02
C MET A 157 -12.94 0.64 -2.22
N TYR A 158 -11.85 0.34 -2.91
CA TYR A 158 -10.56 0.01 -2.31
C TYR A 158 -10.00 1.19 -1.48
N ILE A 159 -9.92 2.40 -2.04
CA ILE A 159 -9.41 3.60 -1.35
C ILE A 159 -10.25 3.90 -0.09
N LEU A 160 -11.57 3.83 -0.20
CA LEU A 160 -12.47 4.06 0.95
C LEU A 160 -12.30 3.02 2.05
N ASN A 161 -12.07 1.75 1.68
CA ASN A 161 -11.73 0.71 2.65
C ASN A 161 -10.36 0.92 3.29
N SER A 162 -9.39 1.40 2.52
CA SER A 162 -8.06 1.77 3.02
C SER A 162 -8.15 2.92 4.03
N PHE A 163 -9.00 3.91 3.76
CA PHE A 163 -9.30 5.00 4.69
C PHE A 163 -9.92 4.49 6.00
N ALA A 164 -10.89 3.58 5.93
CA ALA A 164 -11.46 2.96 7.14
C ALA A 164 -10.39 2.17 7.93
N THR A 165 -9.50 1.44 7.25
CA THR A 165 -8.34 0.77 7.89
C THR A 165 -7.47 1.77 8.63
N LEU A 166 -7.16 2.91 8.01
CA LEU A 166 -6.37 3.98 8.62
C LEU A 166 -7.02 4.57 9.87
N LEU A 167 -8.32 4.87 9.82
CA LEU A 167 -9.06 5.38 10.98
C LEU A 167 -9.00 4.39 12.15
N MET A 168 -9.16 3.10 11.87
CA MET A 168 -9.07 2.08 12.91
C MET A 168 -7.65 1.97 13.48
N LEU A 169 -6.61 2.00 12.64
CA LEU A 169 -5.22 1.98 13.09
C LEU A 169 -4.84 3.24 13.89
N LEU A 170 -5.43 4.40 13.57
CA LEU A 170 -5.23 5.66 14.31
C LEU A 170 -5.69 5.53 15.77
N ILE A 171 -6.82 4.86 16.01
CA ILE A 171 -7.31 4.58 17.37
C ILE A 171 -6.29 3.75 18.15
N TYR A 172 -5.59 2.84 17.48
CA TYR A 172 -4.57 1.97 18.04
C TYR A 172 -3.13 2.49 17.86
N ILE A 173 -2.94 3.78 17.54
CA ILE A 173 -1.63 4.33 17.14
C ILE A 173 -0.53 4.05 18.16
N LYS A 174 -0.82 4.09 19.48
CA LYS A 174 0.17 3.79 20.53
C LYS A 174 0.78 2.38 20.39
N LYS A 175 0.04 1.42 19.84
CA LYS A 175 0.48 0.03 19.61
C LYS A 175 0.93 -0.22 18.18
N GLU A 176 0.25 0.41 17.22
CA GLU A 176 0.36 0.10 15.79
C GLU A 176 0.94 1.27 14.97
N TRP A 177 1.68 2.21 15.58
CA TRP A 177 2.15 3.44 14.91
C TRP A 177 2.93 3.18 13.60
N LEU A 178 3.81 2.17 13.56
CA LEU A 178 4.56 1.83 12.33
C LEU A 178 3.63 1.35 11.22
N LEU A 179 2.65 0.51 11.57
CA LEU A 179 1.68 0.00 10.63
C LEU A 179 0.78 1.16 10.15
N PHE A 180 0.33 2.03 11.06
CA PHE A 180 -0.41 3.25 10.73
C PHE A 180 0.37 4.15 9.76
N LEU A 181 1.63 4.49 10.07
CA LEU A 181 2.44 5.34 9.19
C LEU A 181 2.68 4.68 7.82
N GLY A 182 2.93 3.37 7.80
CA GLY A 182 3.08 2.64 6.55
C GLY A 182 1.82 2.68 5.68
N PHE A 183 0.66 2.41 6.29
CA PHE A 183 -0.64 2.57 5.62
C PHE A 183 -0.95 4.00 5.21
N LEU A 184 -0.49 4.99 5.97
CA LEU A 184 -0.72 6.41 5.65
C LEU A 184 0.03 6.80 4.39
N LEU A 185 1.32 6.40 4.29
CA LEU A 185 2.10 6.61 3.07
C LEU A 185 1.50 5.83 1.90
N PHE A 186 1.04 4.59 2.12
CA PHE A 186 0.37 3.80 1.08
C PHE A 186 -0.91 4.47 0.58
N PHE A 187 -1.74 4.99 1.49
CA PHE A 187 -2.97 5.70 1.15
C PHE A 187 -2.71 7.02 0.41
N VAL A 188 -1.69 7.78 0.84
CA VAL A 188 -1.26 8.97 0.09
C VAL A 188 -0.81 8.56 -1.32
N CYS A 189 -0.03 7.49 -1.45
CA CYS A 189 0.34 6.95 -2.75
C CYS A 189 -0.89 6.64 -3.62
N ASP A 190 -1.87 5.91 -3.08
CA ASP A 190 -3.10 5.55 -3.80
C ASP A 190 -3.89 6.78 -4.27
N ILE A 191 -3.95 7.85 -3.45
CA ILE A 191 -4.58 9.11 -3.85
C ILE A 191 -3.83 9.72 -5.04
N PHE A 192 -2.50 9.86 -4.97
CA PHE A 192 -1.72 10.48 -6.04
C PHE A 192 -1.76 9.66 -7.34
N ILE A 193 -1.68 8.33 -7.25
CA ILE A 193 -1.82 7.44 -8.41
C ILE A 193 -3.24 7.52 -8.99
N GLY A 194 -4.27 7.53 -8.15
CA GLY A 194 -5.66 7.65 -8.59
C GLY A 194 -5.94 8.98 -9.28
N LEU A 195 -5.41 10.09 -8.74
CA LEU A 195 -5.49 11.40 -9.37
C LEU A 195 -4.78 11.45 -10.73
N ALA A 196 -3.57 10.90 -10.81
CA ALA A 196 -2.80 10.83 -12.05
C ALA A 196 -3.44 9.91 -13.11
N SER A 197 -4.19 8.89 -12.69
CA SER A 197 -4.81 7.87 -13.56
C SER A 197 -6.25 8.21 -13.99
N GLY A 198 -6.58 9.50 -14.10
CA GLY A 198 -7.89 9.97 -14.56
C GLY A 198 -8.80 10.54 -13.47
N GLY A 199 -8.48 10.34 -12.18
CA GLY A 199 -9.22 10.95 -11.07
C GLY A 199 -9.21 12.47 -11.12
N ALA A 200 -8.11 13.09 -11.55
CA ALA A 200 -8.03 14.54 -11.72
C ALA A 200 -9.00 15.06 -12.79
N ALA A 201 -9.19 14.32 -13.89
CA ALA A 201 -10.13 14.67 -14.94
C ALA A 201 -11.59 14.56 -14.45
N ILE A 202 -11.91 13.49 -13.71
CA ILE A 202 -13.25 13.29 -13.11
C ILE A 202 -13.60 14.41 -12.11
N LEU A 203 -12.60 14.84 -11.33
CA LEU A 203 -12.76 15.90 -10.32
C LEU A 203 -12.61 17.32 -10.87
N GLY A 204 -12.33 17.49 -12.17
CA GLY A 204 -12.13 18.80 -12.79
C GLY A 204 -10.89 19.55 -12.28
N ILE A 205 -9.86 18.83 -11.81
CA ILE A 205 -8.63 19.41 -11.28
C ILE A 205 -7.72 19.83 -12.44
N THR A 206 -7.44 21.13 -12.56
CA THR A 206 -6.61 21.71 -13.62
C THR A 206 -5.53 22.66 -13.09
N GLY A 207 -4.55 23.01 -13.93
CA GLY A 207 -3.56 24.05 -13.65
C GLY A 207 -2.35 23.58 -12.83
N PRO A 208 -1.67 24.48 -12.10
CA PRO A 208 -0.37 24.21 -11.45
C PRO A 208 -0.37 23.01 -10.48
N PHE A 209 -1.53 22.71 -9.89
CA PHE A 209 -1.68 21.57 -8.99
C PHE A 209 -1.70 20.23 -9.75
N LEU A 210 -2.34 20.17 -10.93
CA LEU A 210 -2.26 19.01 -11.82
C LEU A 210 -0.82 18.81 -12.31
N ASP A 211 -0.15 19.89 -12.70
CA ASP A 211 1.25 19.85 -13.13
C ASP A 211 2.15 19.32 -12.00
N PHE A 212 1.90 19.71 -10.76
CA PHE A 212 2.60 19.19 -9.60
C PHE A 212 2.39 17.67 -9.42
N ILE A 213 1.14 17.19 -9.51
CA ILE A 213 0.81 15.76 -9.40
C ILE A 213 1.49 14.94 -10.49
N LEU A 214 1.51 15.44 -11.73
CA LEU A 214 2.07 14.73 -12.88
C LEU A 214 3.61 14.80 -12.95
N LYS A 215 4.21 15.90 -12.49
CA LYS A 215 5.66 16.14 -12.57
C LYS A 215 6.47 15.42 -11.50
N TYR A 216 5.90 15.27 -10.31
CA TYR A 216 6.56 14.63 -9.18
C TYR A 216 5.95 13.25 -8.94
N ASN A 217 6.79 12.20 -8.95
CA ASN A 217 6.33 10.84 -8.70
C ASN A 217 6.12 10.59 -7.20
N ILE A 218 5.24 11.40 -6.60
CA ILE A 218 4.91 11.40 -5.16
C ILE A 218 4.34 10.05 -4.76
N GLY A 219 3.54 9.44 -5.65
CA GLY A 219 3.07 8.05 -5.49
C GLY A 219 4.23 7.12 -5.12
N MET A 220 5.27 7.07 -5.95
CA MET A 220 6.43 6.20 -5.67
C MET A 220 7.24 6.61 -4.43
N TYR A 221 7.37 7.91 -4.16
CA TYR A 221 8.05 8.38 -2.94
C TYR A 221 7.33 8.00 -1.65
N CYS A 222 6.02 7.76 -1.70
CA CYS A 222 5.25 7.27 -0.57
C CYS A 222 5.12 5.74 -0.57
N TYR A 223 5.03 5.12 -1.76
CA TYR A 223 4.77 3.70 -1.95
C TYR A 223 5.83 2.81 -1.28
N ILE A 224 7.09 2.96 -1.70
CA ILE A 224 8.18 2.09 -1.26
C ILE A 224 8.45 2.28 0.25
N PRO A 225 8.62 3.51 0.77
CA PRO A 225 8.77 3.70 2.22
C PRO A 225 7.57 3.18 3.02
N GLY A 226 6.36 3.32 2.50
CA GLY A 226 5.14 2.79 3.11
C GLY A 226 5.18 1.27 3.29
N LEU A 227 5.51 0.53 2.22
CA LEU A 227 5.67 -0.92 2.25
C LEU A 227 6.73 -1.38 3.24
N PHE A 228 7.85 -0.67 3.30
CA PHE A 228 8.90 -0.96 4.26
C PHE A 228 8.43 -0.70 5.70
N LEU A 229 7.75 0.40 6.00
CA LEU A 229 7.18 0.63 7.34
C LEU A 229 6.18 -0.46 7.74
N ILE A 230 5.35 -0.92 6.80
CA ILE A 230 4.43 -2.06 7.01
C ILE A 230 5.22 -3.33 7.34
N ALA A 231 6.25 -3.67 6.58
CA ALA A 231 7.10 -4.84 6.83
C ALA A 231 7.85 -4.74 8.18
N SER A 232 8.41 -3.57 8.48
CA SER A 232 9.07 -3.25 9.77
C SER A 232 8.12 -3.39 10.95
N SER A 233 6.83 -3.13 10.74
CA SER A 233 5.85 -3.26 11.79
C SER A 233 5.81 -4.70 12.35
N ALA A 234 6.02 -5.74 11.53
CA ALA A 234 6.07 -7.13 11.99
C ALA A 234 7.30 -7.42 12.87
N VAL A 235 8.37 -6.66 12.68
CA VAL A 235 9.63 -6.77 13.41
C VAL A 235 9.52 -6.15 14.83
N TRP A 236 8.81 -5.02 14.94
CA TRP A 236 8.66 -4.22 16.16
C TRP A 236 7.60 -4.72 17.14
N THR A 237 6.93 -5.83 16.86
CA THR A 237 5.87 -6.35 17.72
C THR A 237 6.42 -6.64 19.12
N LYS A 238 6.15 -5.76 20.08
CA LYS A 238 6.51 -5.94 21.50
C LYS A 238 6.06 -7.33 21.94
N LYS A 239 6.90 -8.02 22.72
CA LYS A 239 6.43 -9.20 23.45
C LYS A 239 5.40 -8.67 24.47
N GLU A 240 4.13 -8.84 24.15
CA GLU A 240 3.08 -8.92 25.18
C GLU A 240 3.28 -10.25 25.92
#